data_AF-A0A368G3Y5-F1
#
_entry.id   AF-A0A368G3Y5-F1
#
_cell.length_a   1.000
_cell.length_b   1.000
_cell.length_c   1.000
_cell.angle_alpha   90.00
_cell.angle_beta   90.00
_cell.angle_gamma   90.00
#
_symmetry.space_group_name_H-M   'P 1'
#
loop_
_entity.id
_entity.type
_entity.pdbx_description
1 polymer ?
#
loop_
_entity_poly.entity_id
_entity_poly.type
_entity_poly.pdbx_seq_one_letter_code
_entity_poly.pdbx_strand_id
1 'polypeptide(L)'
;MHNTTTGNFQTKRCEDIDECEKFAGHVCDLSAECQNTVGSFICKCKEGFELAADGRRCEDINECERGTARCEQKCINIPGSYQCICDRGYTVGSDGRTCEDIDECALWAGSGSDLCMGGCVNTKGSYLCQCPPGYKIQPDGRTCVDVDECALGECQGHERICVNTLGQFKCHRIECPPNYVHDNNYKKYVSSSLFLSMRYLMIVPAGASRWIFTFRFTYTPVHAQMIRWGPPKIQCLLAPKLN
;
A
#
# COMPACT_ATOMS: atom_id res chain seq x y z
N MET A 1 37.07 -83.75 56.97
CA MET A 1 35.95 -82.91 57.42
C MET A 1 36.48 -81.82 58.32
N HIS A 2 36.66 -80.60 57.80
CA HIS A 2 36.30 -79.35 58.46
C HIS A 2 36.36 -78.26 57.39
N ASN A 3 35.16 -77.74 57.12
CA ASN A 3 34.81 -76.79 56.09
C ASN A 3 35.41 -75.42 56.45
N THR A 4 36.44 -74.97 55.73
CA THR A 4 36.79 -73.55 55.70
C THR A 4 36.21 -73.00 54.41
N THR A 5 34.97 -72.53 54.52
CA THR A 5 34.35 -71.67 53.53
C THR A 5 35.26 -70.46 53.37
N THR A 6 35.98 -70.39 52.26
CA THR A 6 36.52 -69.15 51.74
C THR A 6 35.33 -68.26 51.45
N GLY A 7 34.89 -67.54 52.49
CA GLY A 7 33.92 -66.47 52.38
C GLY A 7 34.46 -65.52 51.32
N ASN A 8 33.84 -65.57 50.15
CA ASN A 8 34.02 -64.61 49.09
C ASN A 8 33.60 -63.26 49.67
N PHE A 9 34.55 -62.55 50.28
CA PHE A 9 34.46 -61.11 50.48
C PHE A 9 34.46 -60.50 49.08
N GLN A 10 33.29 -60.58 48.42
CA GLN A 10 32.87 -59.60 47.46
C GLN A 10 32.99 -58.28 48.21
N THR A 11 34.08 -57.58 47.99
CA THR A 11 34.21 -56.18 48.37
C THR A 11 33.04 -55.49 47.69
N LYS A 12 31.92 -55.29 48.42
CA LYS A 12 30.77 -54.55 47.89
C LYS A 12 31.23 -53.12 47.73
N ARG A 13 31.77 -52.84 46.55
CA ARG A 13 32.17 -51.51 46.11
C ARG A 13 30.90 -50.77 45.75
N CYS A 14 30.75 -49.57 46.30
CA CYS A 14 29.74 -48.64 45.84
C CYS A 14 30.26 -48.00 44.56
N GLU A 15 29.52 -48.17 43.48
CA GLU A 15 29.75 -47.46 42.23
C GLU A 15 28.68 -46.38 42.12
N ASP A 16 29.06 -45.26 41.53
CA ASP A 16 28.15 -44.18 41.21
C ASP A 16 27.05 -44.68 40.27
N ILE A 17 25.81 -44.24 40.48
CA ILE A 17 24.71 -44.56 39.59
C ILE A 17 24.64 -43.41 38.60
N ASP A 18 24.92 -43.67 37.33
CA ASP A 18 24.65 -42.67 36.31
C ASP A 18 23.13 -42.49 36.15
N GLU A 19 22.57 -41.47 36.79
CA GLU A 19 21.12 -41.22 36.71
C GLU A 19 20.70 -40.82 35.30
N CYS A 20 21.59 -40.17 34.53
CA CYS A 20 21.30 -39.73 33.17
C CYS A 20 21.13 -40.90 32.21
N GLU A 21 21.91 -41.96 32.35
CA GLU A 21 21.74 -43.19 31.57
C GLU A 21 20.61 -44.08 32.12
N LYS A 22 20.57 -44.26 33.44
CA LYS A 22 19.68 -45.25 34.08
C LYS A 22 18.21 -44.80 34.12
N PHE A 23 17.98 -43.50 34.18
CA PHE A 23 16.63 -42.90 34.24
C PHE A 23 16.42 -41.87 33.13
N ALA A 24 17.07 -42.08 31.97
CA ALA A 24 17.03 -41.20 30.81
C ALA A 24 15.62 -40.68 30.50
N GLY A 25 15.47 -39.36 30.35
CA GLY A 25 14.20 -38.70 30.04
C GLY A 25 13.24 -38.50 31.23
N HIS A 26 13.61 -38.95 32.43
CA HIS A 26 12.80 -38.78 33.65
C HIS A 26 13.53 -38.03 34.78
N VAL A 27 14.83 -37.78 34.63
CA VAL A 27 15.66 -37.07 35.62
C VAL A 27 15.53 -35.56 35.50
N CYS A 28 15.69 -35.05 34.28
CA CYS A 28 15.62 -33.63 33.94
C CYS A 28 14.47 -33.37 32.98
N ASP A 29 14.00 -32.13 32.93
CA ASP A 29 13.02 -31.69 31.95
C ASP A 29 13.54 -31.79 30.50
N LEU A 30 12.62 -31.83 29.52
CA LEU A 30 12.94 -31.91 28.09
C LEU A 30 13.78 -30.72 27.59
N SER A 31 13.66 -29.57 28.25
CA SER A 31 14.45 -28.38 27.98
C SER A 31 15.80 -28.34 28.72
N ALA A 32 16.26 -29.47 29.29
CA ALA A 32 17.54 -29.59 29.97
C ALA A 32 18.43 -30.71 29.41
N GLU A 33 19.73 -30.57 29.64
CA GLU A 33 20.75 -31.60 29.47
C GLU A 33 21.15 -32.14 30.85
N CYS A 34 21.07 -33.46 31.02
CA CYS A 34 21.49 -34.14 32.25
C CYS A 34 23.00 -34.33 32.27
N GLN A 35 23.64 -34.02 33.39
CA GLN A 35 25.06 -34.32 33.63
C GLN A 35 25.21 -35.09 34.94
N ASN A 36 25.74 -36.32 34.83
CA ASN A 36 26.02 -37.17 35.97
C ASN A 36 27.20 -36.62 36.79
N THR A 37 27.14 -36.74 38.12
CA THR A 37 28.19 -36.33 39.05
C THR A 37 28.37 -37.40 40.12
N VAL A 38 29.55 -37.47 40.75
CA VAL A 38 29.74 -38.51 41.78
C VAL A 38 28.80 -38.29 42.96
N GLY A 39 27.86 -39.22 43.15
CA GLY A 39 26.85 -39.22 44.21
C GLY A 39 25.62 -38.37 43.92
N SER A 40 25.46 -37.80 42.72
CA SER A 40 24.28 -37.02 42.33
C SER A 40 24.24 -36.70 40.82
N PHE A 41 23.36 -35.81 40.39
CA PHE A 41 23.34 -35.29 39.02
C PHE A 41 22.99 -33.80 39.02
N ILE A 42 23.26 -33.12 37.91
CA ILE A 42 22.81 -31.75 37.66
C ILE A 42 22.07 -31.65 36.33
N CYS A 43 20.99 -30.87 36.31
CA CYS A 43 20.27 -30.53 35.09
C CYS A 43 20.71 -29.14 34.62
N LYS A 44 21.24 -29.04 33.40
CA LYS A 44 21.59 -27.76 32.77
C LYS A 44 20.54 -27.40 31.74
N CYS A 45 19.86 -26.27 31.95
CA CYS A 45 18.87 -25.81 30.99
C CYS A 45 19.51 -25.38 29.66
N LYS A 46 18.80 -25.66 28.57
CA LYS A 46 19.14 -25.17 27.23
C LYS A 46 19.02 -23.65 27.18
N GLU A 47 19.61 -23.05 26.15
CA GLU A 47 19.50 -21.60 25.92
C GLU A 47 18.02 -21.16 25.85
N GLY A 48 17.72 -20.01 26.46
CA GLY A 48 16.34 -19.50 26.58
C GLY A 48 15.54 -20.03 27.78
N PHE A 49 16.14 -20.87 28.63
CA PHE A 49 15.48 -21.40 29.82
C PHE A 49 16.31 -21.18 31.10
N GLU A 50 15.63 -21.06 32.24
CA GLU A 50 16.24 -20.97 33.57
C GLU A 50 15.81 -22.12 34.47
N LEU A 51 16.73 -22.53 35.36
CA LEU A 51 16.51 -23.68 36.23
C LEU A 51 15.55 -23.30 37.36
N ALA A 52 14.45 -24.05 37.47
CA ALA A 52 13.46 -23.88 38.53
C ALA A 52 14.03 -24.24 39.91
N ALA A 53 13.33 -23.83 40.97
CA ALA A 53 13.77 -24.07 42.36
C ALA A 53 13.93 -25.54 42.75
N ASP A 54 13.34 -26.47 41.99
CA ASP A 54 13.50 -27.92 42.20
C ASP A 54 14.80 -28.50 41.62
N GLY A 55 15.56 -27.70 40.88
CA GLY A 55 16.83 -28.11 40.27
C GLY A 55 16.70 -29.09 39.11
N ARG A 56 15.47 -29.33 38.60
CA ARG A 56 15.20 -30.32 37.54
C ARG A 56 14.41 -29.77 36.37
N ARG A 57 13.48 -28.85 36.62
CA ARG A 57 12.66 -28.22 35.58
C ARG A 57 13.35 -26.99 35.01
N CYS A 58 13.14 -26.77 33.73
CA CYS A 58 13.60 -25.60 33.02
C CYS A 58 12.38 -24.77 32.63
N GLU A 59 12.30 -23.58 33.19
CA GLU A 59 11.23 -22.62 32.92
C GLU A 59 11.70 -21.66 31.84
N ASP A 60 10.80 -21.34 30.91
CA ASP A 60 11.09 -20.46 29.79
C ASP A 60 11.42 -19.05 30.28
N ILE A 61 12.50 -18.46 29.76
CA ILE A 61 12.87 -17.09 30.08
C ILE A 61 12.03 -16.17 29.20
N ASN A 62 11.11 -15.42 29.80
CA ASN A 62 10.33 -14.44 29.04
C ASN A 62 11.17 -13.17 28.73
N GLU A 63 11.83 -13.13 27.56
CA GLU A 63 12.68 -11.99 27.20
C GLU A 63 11.89 -10.71 26.93
N CYS A 64 10.59 -10.82 26.64
CA CYS A 64 9.69 -9.67 26.47
C CYS A 64 9.42 -8.99 27.81
N GLU A 65 9.12 -9.75 28.86
CA GLU A 65 8.91 -9.20 30.21
C GLU A 65 10.21 -8.72 30.85
N ARG A 66 11.32 -9.40 30.57
CA ARG A 66 12.65 -9.00 31.06
C ARG A 66 13.23 -7.80 30.31
N GLY A 67 12.65 -7.42 29.16
CA GLY A 67 13.15 -6.33 28.30
C GLY A 67 14.48 -6.63 27.62
N THR A 68 14.94 -7.89 27.60
CA THR A 68 16.19 -8.31 26.96
C THR A 68 16.03 -8.53 25.46
N ALA A 69 14.80 -8.74 24.97
CA ALA A 69 14.47 -8.91 23.56
C ALA A 69 14.83 -7.69 22.70
N ARG A 70 14.66 -6.47 23.23
CA ARG A 70 14.93 -5.19 22.55
C ARG A 70 14.26 -5.05 21.17
N CYS A 71 13.04 -5.57 21.03
CA CYS A 71 12.22 -5.34 19.85
C CYS A 71 11.88 -3.86 19.69
N GLU A 72 11.88 -3.34 18.47
CA GLU A 72 11.51 -1.94 18.21
C GLU A 72 10.02 -1.68 18.47
N GLN A 73 9.17 -2.64 18.08
CA GLN A 73 7.71 -2.51 18.17
C GLN A 73 7.12 -3.57 19.11
N LYS A 74 6.68 -4.73 18.61
CA LYS A 74 6.04 -5.78 19.42
C LYS A 74 6.99 -6.94 19.68
N CYS A 75 6.90 -7.51 20.88
CA CYS A 75 7.62 -8.71 21.28
C CYS A 75 6.62 -9.82 21.60
N ILE A 76 6.88 -11.01 21.11
CA ILE A 76 6.14 -12.23 21.46
C ILE A 76 7.12 -13.24 22.04
N ASN A 77 6.84 -13.69 23.25
CA ASN A 77 7.60 -14.74 23.91
C ASN A 77 7.23 -16.11 23.33
N ILE A 78 8.22 -16.95 23.05
CA ILE A 78 8.02 -18.31 22.55
C ILE A 78 8.93 -19.27 23.35
N PRO A 79 8.53 -20.52 23.63
CA PRO A 79 9.39 -21.41 24.41
C PRO A 79 10.81 -21.55 23.83
N GLY A 80 11.80 -21.13 24.62
CA GLY A 80 13.23 -21.10 24.31
C GLY A 80 13.71 -19.86 23.56
N SER A 81 12.85 -18.87 23.27
CA SER A 81 13.25 -17.62 22.58
C SER A 81 12.16 -16.54 22.56
N TYR A 82 12.30 -15.57 21.67
CA TYR A 82 11.31 -14.55 21.38
C TYR A 82 11.27 -14.23 19.89
N GLN A 83 10.19 -13.60 19.45
CA GLN A 83 10.09 -13.00 18.13
C GLN A 83 9.66 -11.55 18.23
N CYS A 84 10.38 -10.68 17.50
CA CYS A 84 9.94 -9.32 17.29
C CYS A 84 9.01 -9.27 16.08
N ILE A 85 7.90 -8.55 16.22
CA ILE A 85 6.89 -8.41 15.18
C ILE A 85 6.64 -6.93 14.94
N CYS A 86 6.55 -6.58 13.67
CA CYS A 86 6.29 -5.23 13.23
C CYS A 86 4.81 -4.98 12.95
N ASP A 87 4.39 -3.74 13.13
CA ASP A 87 3.09 -3.23 12.74
C ASP A 87 2.91 -3.31 11.22
N ARG A 88 1.65 -3.21 10.79
CA ARG A 88 1.33 -3.24 9.37
C ARG A 88 2.07 -2.13 8.62
N GLY A 89 2.66 -2.47 7.48
CA GLY A 89 3.48 -1.55 6.67
C GLY A 89 4.97 -1.63 6.98
N TYR A 90 5.39 -2.53 7.88
CA TYR A 90 6.79 -2.75 8.23
C TYR A 90 7.18 -4.22 8.11
N THR A 91 8.47 -4.47 7.87
CA THR A 91 9.09 -5.80 7.90
C THR A 91 10.16 -5.85 8.97
N VAL A 92 10.40 -7.05 9.52
CA VAL A 92 11.50 -7.26 10.46
C VAL A 92 12.82 -7.13 9.69
N GLY A 93 13.72 -6.29 10.21
CA GLY A 93 15.06 -6.07 9.65
C GLY A 93 15.97 -7.28 9.84
N SER A 94 17.17 -7.20 9.25
CA SER A 94 18.15 -8.29 9.28
C SER A 94 18.64 -8.70 10.67
N ASP A 95 18.52 -7.81 11.65
CA ASP A 95 18.89 -8.06 13.05
C ASP A 95 17.81 -8.82 13.85
N GLY A 96 16.65 -9.08 13.23
CA GLY A 96 15.52 -9.74 13.86
C GLY A 96 14.76 -8.89 14.88
N ARG A 97 15.07 -7.59 15.01
CA ARG A 97 14.55 -6.70 16.07
C ARG A 97 14.01 -5.36 15.58
N THR A 98 14.65 -4.75 14.59
CA THR A 98 14.20 -3.48 14.01
C THR A 98 13.06 -3.69 13.04
N CYS A 99 12.23 -2.66 12.89
CA CYS A 99 11.11 -2.63 11.97
C CYS A 99 11.38 -1.64 10.84
N GLU A 100 11.68 -2.20 9.67
CA GLU A 100 11.98 -1.44 8.46
C GLU A 100 10.70 -1.18 7.68
N ASP A 101 10.54 0.07 7.23
CA ASP A 101 9.41 0.49 6.43
C ASP A 101 9.34 -0.29 5.11
N ILE A 102 8.16 -0.77 4.75
CA ILE A 102 7.95 -1.45 3.48
C ILE A 102 7.73 -0.37 2.42
N ASP A 103 8.70 -0.16 1.54
CA ASP A 103 8.51 0.74 0.40
C ASP A 103 7.59 0.11 -0.65
N GLU A 104 6.29 0.37 -0.55
CA GLU A 104 5.33 -0.17 -1.51
C GLU A 104 5.55 0.40 -2.91
N CYS A 105 6.02 1.64 -3.03
CA CYS A 105 6.31 2.21 -4.34
C CYS A 105 7.40 1.44 -5.06
N ALA A 106 8.48 1.06 -4.37
CA ALA A 106 9.56 0.26 -4.93
C ALA A 106 9.14 -1.20 -5.22
N LEU A 107 8.35 -1.81 -4.33
CA LEU A 107 7.88 -3.19 -4.51
C LEU A 107 7.00 -3.37 -5.75
N TRP A 108 6.15 -2.38 -6.06
CA TRP A 108 5.19 -2.47 -7.15
C TRP A 108 5.65 -1.78 -8.45
N ALA A 109 6.78 -1.07 -8.46
CA ALA A 109 7.32 -0.30 -9.60
C ALA A 109 7.61 -1.09 -10.90
N GLY A 110 7.48 -2.42 -10.90
CA GLY A 110 7.67 -3.28 -12.08
C GLY A 110 6.66 -4.42 -12.22
N SER A 111 5.60 -4.42 -11.41
CA SER A 111 4.66 -5.55 -11.29
C SER A 111 3.63 -5.62 -12.44
N GLY A 112 3.53 -4.60 -13.29
CA GLY A 112 2.49 -4.51 -14.33
C GLY A 112 1.07 -4.30 -13.79
N SER A 113 0.91 -4.22 -12.47
CA SER A 113 -0.30 -3.81 -11.75
C SER A 113 -0.03 -2.45 -11.10
N ASP A 114 -0.74 -1.42 -11.55
CA ASP A 114 -0.56 -0.06 -11.05
C ASP A 114 -1.07 0.06 -9.61
N LEU A 115 -0.14 0.17 -8.65
CA LEU A 115 -0.46 0.49 -7.24
C LEU A 115 -1.21 1.82 -7.13
N CYS A 116 -0.80 2.79 -7.94
CA CYS A 116 -1.37 4.13 -8.09
C CYS A 116 -1.62 4.39 -9.57
N MET A 117 -2.74 5.04 -9.92
CA MET A 117 -2.99 5.47 -11.31
C MET A 117 -2.01 6.57 -11.76
N GLY A 118 -1.45 7.33 -10.80
CA GLY A 118 -0.45 8.38 -11.03
C GLY A 118 0.89 8.06 -10.37
N GLY A 119 1.47 9.04 -9.70
CA GLY A 119 2.70 8.88 -8.92
C GLY A 119 2.45 8.15 -7.59
N CYS A 120 3.48 7.48 -7.09
CA CYS A 120 3.50 6.87 -5.76
C CYS A 120 4.56 7.57 -4.91
N VAL A 121 4.22 7.87 -3.65
CA VAL A 121 5.14 8.42 -2.65
C VAL A 121 5.11 7.53 -1.42
N ASN A 122 6.25 6.94 -1.11
CA ASN A 122 6.39 6.09 0.07
C ASN A 122 6.34 6.94 1.35
N THR A 123 5.70 6.41 2.40
CA THR A 123 5.58 7.06 3.71
C THR A 123 5.80 6.04 4.82
N LYS A 124 6.10 6.48 6.04
CA LYS A 124 6.32 5.54 7.15
C LYS A 124 5.03 4.77 7.47
N GLY A 125 5.04 3.46 7.24
CA GLY A 125 3.97 2.49 7.46
C GLY A 125 2.93 2.41 6.35
N SER A 126 3.08 3.16 5.26
CA SER A 126 2.13 3.18 4.14
C SER A 126 2.67 3.94 2.92
N TYR A 127 1.80 4.25 1.97
CA TYR A 127 2.12 5.08 0.82
C TYR A 127 0.97 6.02 0.47
N LEU A 128 1.28 7.04 -0.31
CA LEU A 128 0.31 7.96 -0.88
C LEU A 128 0.39 7.95 -2.39
N CYS A 129 -0.75 7.82 -3.05
CA CYS A 129 -0.85 8.05 -4.48
C CYS A 129 -1.08 9.53 -4.78
N GLN A 130 -0.38 10.03 -5.79
CA GLN A 130 -0.49 11.40 -6.28
C GLN A 130 -1.01 11.39 -7.71
N CYS A 131 -2.03 12.21 -7.96
CA CYS A 131 -2.57 12.34 -9.31
C CYS A 131 -1.72 13.29 -10.16
N PRO A 132 -1.64 13.06 -11.48
CA PRO A 132 -1.07 14.03 -12.41
C PRO A 132 -1.82 15.38 -12.35
N PRO A 133 -1.21 16.48 -12.83
CA PRO A 133 -1.89 17.77 -12.95
C PRO A 133 -3.20 17.66 -13.74
N GLY A 134 -4.24 18.38 -13.31
CA GLY A 134 -5.59 18.30 -13.91
C GLY A 134 -6.44 17.14 -13.39
N TYR A 135 -5.93 16.32 -12.46
CA TYR A 135 -6.67 15.22 -11.86
C TYR A 135 -6.72 15.35 -10.34
N LYS A 136 -7.79 14.80 -9.73
CA LYS A 136 -7.94 14.68 -8.28
C LYS A 136 -8.04 13.22 -7.86
N ILE A 137 -7.54 12.94 -6.66
CA ILE A 137 -7.59 11.59 -6.07
C ILE A 137 -9.03 11.24 -5.70
N GLN A 138 -9.43 10.01 -5.97
CA GLN A 138 -10.73 9.47 -5.55
C GLN A 138 -10.68 8.98 -4.09
N PRO A 139 -11.85 8.70 -3.47
CA PRO A 139 -11.91 8.20 -2.09
C PRO A 139 -11.20 6.85 -1.86
N ASP A 140 -10.93 6.10 -2.92
CA ASP A 140 -10.13 4.87 -2.85
C ASP A 140 -8.63 5.14 -2.60
N GLY A 141 -8.19 6.39 -2.68
CA GLY A 141 -6.82 6.81 -2.45
C GLY A 141 -5.82 6.36 -3.51
N ARG A 142 -6.28 5.79 -4.63
CA ARG A 142 -5.42 5.19 -5.67
C ARG A 142 -5.72 5.65 -7.08
N THR A 143 -6.99 5.90 -7.38
CA THR A 143 -7.42 6.27 -8.72
C THR A 143 -7.62 7.77 -8.85
N CYS A 144 -7.42 8.26 -10.07
CA CYS A 144 -7.49 9.66 -10.39
C CYS A 144 -8.69 9.93 -11.30
N VAL A 145 -9.42 10.99 -10.98
CA VAL A 145 -10.51 11.48 -11.83
C VAL A 145 -10.17 12.86 -12.34
N ASP A 146 -10.47 13.09 -13.61
CA ASP A 146 -10.33 14.38 -14.26
C ASP A 146 -11.06 15.47 -13.46
N VAL A 147 -10.40 16.61 -13.26
CA VAL A 147 -11.02 17.77 -12.65
C VAL A 147 -11.75 18.53 -13.74
N ASP A 148 -13.06 18.69 -13.62
CA ASP A 148 -13.80 19.51 -14.56
C ASP A 148 -13.61 21.00 -14.24
N GLU A 149 -12.58 21.62 -14.82
CA GLU A 149 -12.28 23.03 -14.58
C GLU A 149 -13.36 23.95 -15.15
N CYS A 150 -14.15 23.48 -16.12
CA CYS A 150 -15.32 24.20 -16.63
C CYS A 150 -16.44 24.28 -15.60
N ALA A 151 -16.69 23.20 -14.86
CA ALA A 151 -17.66 23.17 -13.77
C ALA A 151 -17.21 24.05 -12.59
N LEU A 152 -15.90 24.20 -12.38
CA LEU A 152 -15.32 25.11 -11.39
C LEU A 152 -15.34 26.58 -11.83
N GLY A 153 -15.65 26.87 -13.09
CA GLY A 153 -15.78 28.24 -13.59
C GLY A 153 -14.44 28.92 -13.87
N GLU A 154 -13.39 28.15 -14.15
CA GLU A 154 -12.02 28.68 -14.36
C GLU A 154 -11.90 29.60 -15.59
N CYS A 155 -12.80 29.50 -16.59
CA CYS A 155 -12.86 30.47 -17.70
C CYS A 155 -13.53 31.78 -17.27
N GLN A 156 -12.73 32.78 -16.89
CA GLN A 156 -13.18 34.12 -16.50
C GLN A 156 -13.24 35.10 -17.69
N GLY A 157 -14.19 36.04 -17.68
CA GLY A 157 -14.25 37.16 -18.64
C GLY A 157 -15.07 36.90 -19.94
N HIS A 158 -14.55 37.40 -21.08
CA HIS A 158 -15.19 37.35 -22.42
C HIS A 158 -15.17 35.97 -23.09
N GLU A 159 -14.61 34.97 -22.42
CA GLU A 159 -14.60 33.58 -22.87
C GLU A 159 -16.00 33.00 -22.71
N ARG A 160 -16.57 32.52 -23.82
CA ARG A 160 -17.97 32.10 -23.88
C ARG A 160 -18.14 30.59 -23.81
N ILE A 161 -17.10 29.84 -24.14
CA ILE A 161 -17.11 28.38 -24.16
C ILE A 161 -15.93 27.89 -23.35
N CYS A 162 -16.22 27.00 -22.40
CA CYS A 162 -15.22 26.16 -21.78
C CYS A 162 -15.41 24.74 -22.31
N VAL A 163 -14.32 24.09 -22.70
CA VAL A 163 -14.29 22.68 -23.08
C VAL A 163 -13.40 21.96 -22.08
N ASN A 164 -14.00 21.07 -21.29
CA ASN A 164 -13.25 20.21 -20.39
C ASN A 164 -12.62 19.06 -21.20
N THR A 165 -11.37 18.73 -20.93
CA THR A 165 -10.67 17.62 -21.57
C THR A 165 -9.84 16.87 -20.53
N LEU A 166 -9.45 15.62 -20.83
CA LEU A 166 -8.67 14.83 -19.89
C LEU A 166 -7.35 15.54 -19.50
N GLY A 167 -7.23 15.92 -18.24
CA GLY A 167 -6.09 16.57 -17.60
C GLY A 167 -5.93 18.06 -17.84
N GLN A 168 -6.87 18.71 -18.53
CA GLN A 168 -6.81 20.14 -18.84
C GLN A 168 -8.15 20.69 -19.37
N PHE A 169 -8.29 22.01 -19.41
CA PHE A 169 -9.41 22.68 -20.05
C PHE A 169 -8.96 23.65 -21.13
N LYS A 170 -9.90 24.03 -22.00
CA LYS A 170 -9.70 25.08 -22.99
C LYS A 170 -10.83 26.09 -22.94
N CYS A 171 -10.44 27.35 -22.80
CA CYS A 171 -11.35 28.47 -22.94
C CYS A 171 -11.28 29.02 -24.36
N HIS A 172 -12.45 29.21 -24.97
CA HIS A 172 -12.56 29.80 -26.29
C HIS A 172 -13.31 31.13 -26.23
N ARG A 173 -12.67 32.16 -26.78
CA ARG A 173 -13.32 33.41 -27.17
C ARG A 173 -14.06 33.18 -28.48
N ILE A 174 -15.34 33.55 -28.51
CA ILE A 174 -16.10 33.66 -29.76
C ILE A 174 -16.18 35.13 -30.11
N GLU A 175 -15.70 35.50 -31.29
CA GLU A 175 -15.93 36.81 -31.90
C GLU A 175 -17.11 36.69 -32.86
N CYS A 176 -18.14 37.51 -32.66
CA CYS A 176 -19.25 37.60 -33.60
C CYS A 176 -18.80 38.39 -34.85
N PRO A 177 -19.16 37.94 -36.07
CA PRO A 177 -19.02 38.75 -37.27
C PRO A 177 -19.79 40.08 -37.15
N PRO A 178 -19.49 41.09 -37.99
CA PRO A 178 -20.23 42.35 -38.01
C PRO A 178 -21.74 42.09 -38.15
N ASN A 179 -22.55 42.81 -37.35
CA ASN A 179 -24.02 42.70 -37.25
C ASN A 179 -24.57 41.44 -36.54
N TYR A 180 -23.72 40.62 -35.91
CA TYR A 180 -24.17 39.53 -35.05
C TYR A 180 -23.97 39.91 -33.58
N VAL A 181 -24.98 39.62 -32.75
CA VAL A 181 -24.89 39.76 -31.30
C VAL A 181 -24.94 38.38 -30.67
N HIS A 182 -24.25 38.23 -29.57
CA HIS A 182 -24.30 36.99 -28.82
C HIS A 182 -25.62 36.89 -28.06
N ASP A 183 -26.23 35.70 -28.07
CA ASP A 183 -27.37 35.39 -27.22
C ASP A 183 -26.92 35.22 -25.77
N ASN A 184 -27.44 36.03 -24.86
CA ASN A 184 -27.13 35.98 -23.43
C ASN A 184 -27.95 34.92 -22.67
N ASN A 185 -28.95 34.31 -23.31
CA ASN A 185 -29.78 33.25 -22.72
C ASN A 185 -29.15 31.86 -22.81
N TYR A 186 -28.09 31.69 -23.61
CA TYR A 186 -27.35 30.42 -23.72
C TYR A 186 -25.98 30.52 -23.03
N LYS A 187 -25.89 29.94 -21.84
CA LYS A 187 -24.66 29.67 -21.09
C LYS A 187 -24.74 28.22 -20.59
N LYS A 188 -23.67 27.41 -20.48
CA LYS A 188 -22.25 27.56 -20.79
C LYS A 188 -21.54 26.22 -20.47
N TYR A 189 -21.87 25.10 -21.13
CA TYR A 189 -21.22 23.83 -20.75
C TYR A 189 -21.30 22.77 -21.84
N VAL A 190 -20.16 22.13 -22.13
CA VAL A 190 -20.11 20.84 -22.81
C VAL A 190 -19.09 19.98 -22.10
N SER A 191 -19.58 19.06 -21.28
CA SER A 191 -18.84 17.85 -20.91
C SER A 191 -19.02 16.86 -22.05
N SER A 192 -17.92 16.40 -22.66
CA SER A 192 -18.00 15.28 -23.58
C SER A 192 -17.34 14.06 -22.98
N SER A 193 -18.14 13.06 -22.65
CA SER A 193 -17.73 11.67 -22.83
C SER A 193 -17.99 11.33 -24.30
N LEU A 194 -16.92 11.46 -25.10
CA LEU A 194 -16.82 11.11 -26.53
C LEU A 194 -17.76 11.88 -27.48
N PHE A 195 -17.17 12.48 -28.53
CA PHE A 195 -17.81 13.19 -29.65
C PHE A 195 -18.25 14.65 -29.40
N LEU A 196 -17.41 15.62 -29.80
CA LEU A 196 -17.80 17.04 -29.87
C LEU A 196 -18.57 17.36 -31.17
N SER A 197 -19.90 17.41 -31.09
CA SER A 197 -20.74 18.18 -32.02
C SER A 197 -21.60 19.12 -31.19
N MET A 198 -21.37 20.43 -31.28
CA MET A 198 -22.13 21.45 -30.54
C MET A 198 -23.07 22.20 -31.48
N ARG A 199 -24.31 22.50 -31.04
CA ARG A 199 -25.23 23.41 -31.74
C ARG A 199 -25.39 24.70 -30.93
N TYR A 200 -25.18 25.85 -31.55
CA TYR A 200 -25.38 27.19 -31.03
C TYR A 200 -26.59 27.83 -31.70
N LEU A 201 -27.31 28.70 -30.99
CA LEU A 201 -28.32 29.57 -31.57
C LEU A 201 -27.69 30.98 -31.70
N MET A 202 -27.66 31.57 -32.88
CA MET A 202 -27.33 33.00 -33.03
C MET A 202 -28.59 33.75 -33.44
N ILE A 203 -28.88 34.86 -32.76
CA ILE A 203 -30.05 35.71 -33.04
C ILE A 203 -29.60 36.85 -33.96
N VAL A 204 -30.29 37.00 -35.09
CA VAL A 204 -30.09 38.13 -36.03
C VAL A 204 -30.81 39.36 -35.45
N PRO A 205 -30.25 40.58 -35.52
CA PRO A 205 -30.98 41.77 -35.09
C PRO A 205 -32.23 41.98 -35.97
N ALA A 206 -33.37 42.18 -35.29
CA ALA A 206 -34.65 42.66 -35.81
C ALA A 206 -35.10 42.17 -37.20
N GLY A 207 -35.99 41.15 -37.21
CA GLY A 207 -36.83 40.82 -38.37
C GLY A 207 -36.51 39.52 -39.10
N ALA A 208 -35.43 38.82 -38.77
CA ALA A 208 -35.10 37.53 -39.36
C ALA A 208 -35.25 36.38 -38.35
N SER A 209 -35.67 35.23 -38.88
CA SER A 209 -36.00 34.01 -38.13
C SER A 209 -34.84 33.49 -37.27
N ARG A 210 -35.14 32.67 -36.26
CA ARG A 210 -34.13 32.03 -35.40
C ARG A 210 -33.26 31.07 -36.22
N TRP A 211 -31.93 31.19 -36.14
CA TRP A 211 -30.99 30.30 -36.85
C TRP A 211 -30.10 29.54 -35.86
N ILE A 212 -30.00 28.22 -36.02
CA ILE A 212 -29.11 27.35 -35.25
C ILE A 212 -27.84 27.10 -36.08
N PHE A 213 -26.67 27.39 -35.53
CA PHE A 213 -25.34 27.15 -36.09
C PHE A 213 -24.71 25.95 -35.40
N THR A 214 -24.19 24.97 -36.15
CA THR A 214 -23.53 23.79 -35.56
C THR A 214 -22.02 23.90 -35.67
N PHE A 215 -21.31 23.81 -34.54
CA PHE A 215 -19.86 23.81 -34.44
C PHE A 215 -19.38 22.37 -34.26
N ARG A 216 -18.50 21.91 -35.14
CA ARG A 216 -17.93 20.56 -35.09
C ARG A 216 -16.45 20.65 -34.77
N PHE A 217 -16.03 20.09 -33.64
CA PHE A 217 -14.62 19.97 -33.31
C PHE A 217 -14.15 18.57 -33.77
N THR A 218 -13.31 18.52 -34.80
CA THR A 218 -12.77 17.24 -35.30
C THR A 218 -11.45 16.92 -34.61
N TYR A 219 -11.34 15.72 -34.03
CA TYR A 219 -10.10 15.18 -33.48
C TYR A 219 -9.54 14.08 -34.40
N THR A 220 -8.22 14.07 -34.60
CA THR A 220 -7.49 12.95 -35.20
C THR A 220 -6.66 12.27 -34.11
N PRO A 221 -6.95 11.02 -33.73
CA PRO A 221 -6.06 10.26 -32.88
C PRO A 221 -4.80 9.91 -33.66
N VAL A 222 -3.68 10.47 -33.24
CA VAL A 222 -2.38 9.87 -33.54
C VAL A 222 -2.01 9.08 -32.28
N HIS A 223 -1.54 7.85 -32.50
CA HIS A 223 -1.18 6.83 -31.52
C HIS A 223 -0.81 7.32 -30.11
N ALA A 224 -1.25 6.54 -29.11
CA ALA A 224 -0.95 6.68 -27.69
C ALA A 224 0.30 7.53 -27.41
N GLN A 225 0.08 8.61 -26.65
CA GLN A 225 1.04 9.66 -26.28
C GLN A 225 1.05 10.87 -27.25
N MET A 226 0.49 11.98 -26.76
CA MET A 226 0.41 13.33 -27.37
C MET A 226 -0.70 13.59 -28.40
N ILE A 227 -1.79 14.18 -27.90
CA ILE A 227 -2.75 14.92 -28.71
C ILE A 227 -2.12 16.25 -29.13
N ARG A 228 -1.60 16.35 -30.36
CA ARG A 228 -1.34 17.66 -30.96
C ARG A 228 -2.65 18.27 -31.45
N TRP A 229 -3.03 19.37 -30.83
CA TRP A 229 -4.18 20.16 -31.24
C TRP A 229 -3.83 21.00 -32.46
N GLY A 230 -4.43 20.70 -33.60
CA GLY A 230 -4.55 21.70 -34.68
C GLY A 230 -5.48 22.84 -34.25
N PRO A 231 -5.36 24.06 -34.83
CA PRO A 231 -6.31 25.13 -34.56
C PRO A 231 -7.73 24.66 -34.91
N PRO A 232 -8.73 24.88 -34.04
CA PRO A 232 -10.10 24.46 -34.31
C PRO A 232 -10.57 25.12 -35.61
N LYS A 233 -11.00 24.33 -36.60
CA LYS A 233 -11.67 24.85 -37.78
C LYS A 233 -13.11 25.20 -37.39
N ILE A 234 -13.36 26.48 -37.14
CA ILE A 234 -14.70 27.01 -36.94
C ILE A 234 -15.38 27.05 -38.32
N GLN A 235 -16.28 26.10 -38.58
CA GLN A 235 -17.13 26.13 -39.77
C GLN A 235 -18.53 26.61 -39.37
N CYS A 236 -18.92 27.78 -39.86
CA CYS A 236 -20.29 28.26 -39.79
C CYS A 236 -21.15 27.48 -40.79
N LEU A 237 -21.85 26.44 -40.33
CA LEU A 237 -22.80 25.71 -41.17
C LEU A 237 -24.21 26.31 -41.01
N LEU A 238 -24.79 26.73 -42.13
CA LEU A 238 -26.19 27.14 -42.25
C LEU A 238 -27.09 25.93 -41.95
N ALA A 239 -27.90 25.98 -40.90
CA ALA A 239 -29.00 25.01 -40.72
C ALA A 239 -30.29 25.57 -41.34
N PRO A 240 -31.16 24.73 -41.93
CA PRO A 240 -32.48 25.16 -42.36
C PRO A 240 -33.33 25.61 -41.15
N LYS A 241 -34.21 26.58 -41.39
CA LYS A 241 -35.23 27.03 -40.43
C LYS A 241 -35.93 25.84 -39.80
N LEU A 242 -35.89 25.73 -38.47
CA LEU A 242 -36.88 24.94 -37.74
C LEU A 242 -38.18 25.73 -37.77
N ASN A 243 -39.21 25.14 -38.41
CA ASN A 243 -40.60 25.61 -38.30
C ASN A 243 -41.10 25.43 -36.87
#